data_AF-A0ABD1NF44-F1
#
_entry.id   AF-A0ABD1NF44-F1
#
_cell.length_a   1.000
_cell.length_b   1.000
_cell.length_c   1.000
_cell.angle_alpha   90.00
_cell.angle_beta   90.00
_cell.angle_gamma   90.00
#
_symmetry.space_group_name_H-M   'P 1'
#
loop_
_entity.id
_entity.type
_entity.pdbx_description
1 polymer ?
#
loop_
_entity_poly.entity_id
_entity_poly.type
_entity_poly.pdbx_seq_one_letter_code
_entity_poly.pdbx_strand_id
1 'polypeptide(L)'
;MKNGAHVIDMEAMLEGAEVPVTDECCIYRVPYPIRIHKQDAYIPVVVSIGPFHHNAHPRLQNMERHKLSYCKAFLRRTRTTPDTWIRYIGSVESKFRRCYSETIFFTKEELVKIIFVDSGFIFEFLWRHYGRRWLREDVCLSTPWLHDSIRQDMLLLVNQLPFLVLEHLFNISNMHFDNISIHHFTDLLRTFYLPHPPQTLPSRTDDLVIHLPSATELSEAGMKIKVNSEKKCLLDMTFSRGVLRIPQLLVEDRTEILFRNMVALEQCHYYDESYITDYVQMMDFLINTSRDVDILVQ
;
A
#
# COMPACT_ATOMS: atom_id res chain seq x y z
N MET A 1 0.31 29.91 52.89
CA MET A 1 -1.10 29.82 52.43
C MET A 1 -1.33 30.97 51.47
N LYS A 2 -1.62 30.82 50.18
CA LYS A 2 -2.50 29.86 49.51
C LYS A 2 -1.87 29.33 48.21
N ASN A 3 -2.15 28.06 47.93
CA ASN A 3 -2.00 27.41 46.64
C ASN A 3 -2.72 28.23 45.55
N GLY A 4 -1.97 28.78 44.59
CA GLY A 4 -2.51 29.22 43.31
C GLY A 4 -2.46 28.02 42.38
N ALA A 5 -3.58 27.31 42.25
CA ALA A 5 -3.71 26.14 41.39
C ALA A 5 -3.29 26.50 39.95
N HIS A 6 -2.42 25.67 39.36
CA HIS A 6 -2.33 25.54 37.91
C HIS A 6 -3.70 25.07 37.42
N VAL A 7 -4.59 26.00 37.11
CA VAL A 7 -5.81 25.69 36.36
C VAL A 7 -5.31 25.37 34.95
N ILE A 8 -5.20 24.07 34.66
CA ILE A 8 -4.99 23.58 33.31
C ILE A 8 -6.22 24.05 32.53
N ASP A 9 -6.00 24.95 31.57
CA ASP A 9 -7.05 25.49 30.71
C ASP A 9 -7.51 24.38 29.75
N MET A 10 -8.47 23.60 30.24
CA MET A 10 -9.10 22.53 29.48
C MET A 10 -9.85 23.08 28.26
N GLU A 11 -10.29 24.34 28.29
CA GLU A 11 -10.99 24.98 27.16
C GLU A 11 -10.01 25.25 26.03
N ALA A 12 -8.84 25.84 26.31
CA ALA A 12 -7.78 26.01 25.31
C ALA A 12 -7.26 24.67 24.74
N MET A 13 -7.21 23.60 25.56
CA MET A 13 -6.86 22.25 25.10
C MET A 13 -7.90 21.67 24.15
N LEU A 14 -9.20 21.88 24.43
CA LEU A 14 -10.30 21.41 23.60
C LEU A 14 -10.48 22.25 22.32
N GLU A 15 -10.26 23.56 22.39
CA GLU A 15 -10.28 24.46 21.23
C GLU A 15 -9.12 24.19 20.27
N GLY A 16 -7.96 23.78 20.79
CA GLY A 16 -6.80 23.35 19.99
C GLY A 16 -6.86 21.89 19.53
N ALA A 17 -7.90 21.13 19.89
CA ALA A 17 -8.00 19.72 19.54
C ALA A 17 -8.42 19.57 18.07
N GLU A 18 -7.45 19.31 17.20
CA GLU A 18 -7.72 18.92 15.82
C GLU A 18 -8.17 17.47 15.74
N VAL A 19 -9.07 17.17 14.79
CA VAL A 19 -9.45 15.79 14.50
C VAL A 19 -8.21 15.03 14.03
N PRO A 20 -7.84 13.91 14.68
CA PRO A 20 -6.57 13.23 14.41
C PRO A 20 -6.49 12.59 13.01
N VAL A 21 -7.64 12.37 12.36
CA VAL A 21 -7.74 11.80 11.01
C VAL A 21 -8.72 12.65 10.21
N THR A 22 -8.29 13.10 9.04
CA THR A 22 -9.12 13.87 8.10
C THR A 22 -9.48 13.01 6.89
N ASP A 23 -10.45 13.44 6.09
CA ASP A 23 -10.79 12.79 4.81
C ASP A 23 -9.63 12.74 3.81
N GLU A 24 -8.54 13.49 4.07
CA GLU A 24 -7.31 13.43 3.25
C GLU A 24 -6.37 12.29 3.65
N CYS A 25 -6.61 11.65 4.80
CA CYS A 25 -5.76 10.58 5.33
C CYS A 25 -5.92 9.29 4.52
N CYS A 26 -4.80 8.81 3.98
CA CYS A 26 -4.76 7.58 3.19
C CYS A 26 -3.55 6.69 3.51
N ILE A 27 -2.52 7.20 4.19
CA ILE A 27 -1.31 6.45 4.53
C ILE A 27 -1.31 6.17 6.03
N TYR A 28 -1.52 4.90 6.38
CA TYR A 28 -1.71 4.49 7.77
C TYR A 28 -0.48 3.82 8.34
N ARG A 29 -0.13 4.16 9.59
CA ARG A 29 0.61 3.22 10.44
C ARG A 29 -0.30 2.06 10.74
N VAL A 30 0.19 0.83 10.51
CA VAL A 30 -0.61 -0.37 10.77
C VAL A 30 -0.93 -0.47 12.26
N PRO A 31 -2.23 -0.47 12.64
CA PRO A 31 -2.66 -0.58 14.03
C PRO A 31 -2.04 -1.79 14.73
N TYR A 32 -1.74 -1.65 16.02
CA TYR A 32 -1.12 -2.71 16.82
C TYR A 32 -1.87 -4.06 16.75
N PRO A 33 -3.21 -4.13 16.82
CA PRO A 33 -3.94 -5.39 16.72
C PRO A 33 -3.72 -6.12 15.40
N ILE A 34 -3.49 -5.41 14.30
CA ILE A 34 -3.21 -6.01 12.99
C ILE A 34 -1.73 -6.40 12.92
N ARG A 35 -0.85 -5.49 13.35
CA ARG A 35 0.61 -5.64 13.23
C ARG A 35 1.20 -6.76 14.09
N ILE A 36 0.60 -7.07 15.25
CA ILE A 36 1.13 -8.06 16.21
C ILE A 36 1.30 -9.45 15.61
N HIS A 37 0.47 -9.81 14.63
CA HIS A 37 0.50 -11.14 14.01
C HIS A 37 1.68 -11.34 13.05
N LYS A 38 2.21 -10.25 12.47
CA LYS A 38 3.34 -10.30 11.54
C LYS A 38 4.02 -8.94 11.39
N GLN A 39 4.74 -8.50 12.41
CA GLN A 39 5.33 -7.16 12.44
C GLN A 39 6.27 -6.87 11.25
N ASP A 40 7.08 -7.85 10.85
CA ASP A 40 8.07 -7.68 9.79
C ASP A 40 7.45 -7.49 8.39
N ALA A 41 6.18 -7.87 8.18
CA ALA A 41 5.49 -7.71 6.90
C ALA A 41 5.17 -6.25 6.55
N TYR A 42 5.41 -5.33 7.50
CA TYR A 42 5.15 -3.90 7.36
C TYR A 42 6.42 -3.07 7.53
N ILE A 43 7.62 -3.65 7.43
CA ILE A 43 8.88 -2.91 7.59
C ILE A 43 9.67 -3.01 6.29
N PRO A 44 10.06 -1.89 5.65
CA PRO A 44 10.85 -1.94 4.43
C PRO A 44 12.21 -2.61 4.68
N VAL A 45 12.69 -3.33 3.67
CA VAL A 45 13.91 -4.13 3.72
C VAL A 45 15.11 -3.34 3.22
N VAL A 46 14.97 -2.67 2.07
CA VAL A 46 16.07 -2.00 1.36
C VAL A 46 15.87 -0.50 1.19
N VAL A 47 14.66 -0.02 0.94
CA VAL A 47 14.38 1.38 0.62
C VAL A 47 13.23 1.96 1.42
N SER A 48 13.52 3.07 2.12
CA SER A 48 12.49 3.91 2.71
C SER A 48 11.93 4.88 1.67
N ILE A 49 10.61 5.02 1.64
CA ILE A 49 9.85 5.96 0.83
C ILE A 49 8.88 6.70 1.75
N GLY A 50 8.98 8.03 1.73
CA GLY A 50 8.20 8.87 2.62
C GLY A 50 8.74 8.87 4.07
N PRO A 51 8.02 9.53 4.97
CA PRO A 51 8.54 9.91 6.29
C PRO A 51 8.55 8.79 7.32
N PHE A 52 7.64 7.81 7.28
CA PHE A 52 7.45 6.85 8.38
C PHE A 52 8.65 5.96 8.69
N HIS A 53 9.49 5.68 7.69
CA HIS A 53 10.71 4.87 7.82
C HIS A 53 12.00 5.64 7.52
N HIS A 54 11.90 6.96 7.27
CA HIS A 54 13.05 7.77 6.94
C HIS A 54 14.00 7.84 8.15
N ASN A 55 15.26 7.43 7.96
CA ASN A 55 16.27 7.27 9.01
C ASN A 55 15.92 6.28 10.14
N ALA A 56 14.89 5.44 9.98
CA ALA A 56 14.44 4.53 11.04
C ALA A 56 15.38 3.34 11.28
N HIS A 57 16.14 2.91 10.27
CA HIS A 57 17.06 1.77 10.39
C HIS A 57 18.32 1.95 9.54
N PRO A 58 19.53 1.65 10.06
CA PRO A 58 20.79 1.81 9.33
C PRO A 58 20.82 1.11 7.96
N ARG A 59 20.20 -0.06 7.84
CA ARG A 59 20.12 -0.82 6.58
C ARG A 59 19.49 -0.05 5.41
N LEU A 60 18.56 0.87 5.70
CA LEU A 60 17.85 1.66 4.69
C LEU A 60 18.70 2.84 4.17
N GLN A 61 19.72 3.26 4.93
CA GLN A 61 20.55 4.41 4.58
C GLN A 61 21.38 4.17 3.31
N ASN A 62 21.71 2.92 3.01
CA ASN A 62 22.46 2.56 1.80
C ASN A 62 21.73 3.01 0.52
N MET A 63 20.40 3.02 0.53
CA MET A 63 19.61 3.42 -0.63
C MET A 63 19.49 4.93 -0.81
N GLU A 64 19.74 5.76 0.21
CA GLU A 64 19.60 7.22 0.10
C GLU A 64 20.50 7.82 -0.99
N ARG A 65 21.72 7.29 -1.15
CA ARG A 65 22.63 7.72 -2.24
C ARG A 65 22.09 7.32 -3.62
N HIS A 66 21.51 6.13 -3.73
CA HIS A 66 20.90 5.67 -4.98
C HIS A 66 19.66 6.50 -5.32
N LYS A 67 18.79 6.76 -4.34
CA LYS A 67 17.61 7.64 -4.52
C LYS A 67 17.99 9.01 -5.05
N LEU A 68 19.01 9.64 -4.47
CA LEU A 68 19.50 10.94 -4.94
C LEU A 68 20.03 10.88 -6.39
N SER A 69 20.75 9.82 -6.75
CA SER A 69 21.24 9.61 -8.11
C SER A 69 20.10 9.43 -9.12
N TYR A 70 19.04 8.71 -8.74
CA TYR A 70 17.86 8.48 -9.57
C TYR A 70 17.03 9.75 -9.73
N CYS A 71 16.79 10.48 -8.64
CA CYS A 71 16.14 11.78 -8.68
C CYS A 71 16.90 12.75 -9.62
N LYS A 72 18.23 12.81 -9.51
CA LYS A 72 19.08 13.60 -10.42
C LYS A 72 18.93 13.15 -11.89
N ALA A 73 18.87 11.85 -12.14
CA ALA A 73 18.69 11.31 -13.49
C ALA A 73 17.31 11.65 -14.07
N PHE A 74 16.25 11.56 -13.25
CA PHE A 74 14.89 11.95 -13.64
C PHE A 74 14.84 13.41 -14.08
N LEU A 75 15.28 14.33 -13.22
CA LEU A 75 15.22 15.77 -13.49
C LEU A 75 16.01 16.15 -14.76
N ARG A 76 17.16 15.51 -14.99
CA ARG A 76 17.94 15.69 -16.23
C ARG A 76 17.19 15.19 -17.46
N ARG A 77 16.53 14.04 -17.35
CA ARG A 77 15.80 13.39 -18.43
C ARG A 77 14.58 14.22 -18.86
N THR A 78 13.81 14.71 -17.89
CA THR A 78 12.60 15.51 -18.12
C THR A 78 12.86 17.01 -18.31
N ARG A 79 14.11 17.44 -18.10
CA ARG A 79 14.53 18.85 -18.06
C ARG A 79 13.75 19.66 -17.02
N THR A 80 13.35 19.01 -15.93
CA THR A 80 12.63 19.65 -14.83
C THR A 80 13.59 20.46 -13.96
N THR A 81 13.21 21.68 -13.61
CA THR A 81 13.98 22.52 -12.69
C THR A 81 13.66 22.18 -11.23
N PRO A 82 14.68 21.98 -10.36
CA PRO A 82 14.47 21.70 -8.94
C PRO A 82 13.57 22.73 -8.23
N ASP A 83 13.70 24.02 -8.57
CA ASP A 83 12.91 25.11 -7.97
C ASP A 83 11.41 24.99 -8.20
N THR A 84 11.00 24.36 -9.31
CA THR A 84 9.59 24.13 -9.62
C THR A 84 8.99 23.09 -8.67
N TRP A 85 9.72 22.01 -8.44
CA TRP A 85 9.33 20.97 -7.46
C TRP A 85 9.35 21.50 -6.03
N ILE A 86 10.41 22.20 -5.62
CA ILE A 86 10.55 22.75 -4.27
C ILE A 86 9.39 23.68 -3.93
N ARG A 87 9.01 24.58 -4.85
CA ARG A 87 7.87 25.50 -4.66
C ARG A 87 6.55 24.74 -4.52
N TYR A 88 6.29 23.78 -5.40
CA TYR A 88 5.06 22.99 -5.33
C TYR A 88 4.99 22.20 -4.02
N ILE A 89 6.01 21.40 -3.70
CA ILE A 89 6.06 20.59 -2.48
C ILE A 89 5.89 21.49 -1.25
N GLY A 90 6.59 22.63 -1.19
CA GLY A 90 6.46 23.60 -0.10
C GLY A 90 5.06 24.20 0.04
N SER A 91 4.27 24.26 -1.04
CA SER A 91 2.88 24.74 -1.02
C SER A 91 1.88 23.68 -0.58
N VAL A 92 2.13 22.39 -0.89
CA VAL A 92 1.23 21.27 -0.53
C VAL A 92 1.64 20.53 0.75
N GLU A 93 2.71 20.96 1.40
CA GLU A 93 3.30 20.26 2.55
C GLU A 93 2.31 20.07 3.72
N SER A 94 1.47 21.07 4.02
CA SER A 94 0.46 20.94 5.08
C SER A 94 -0.59 19.87 4.74
N LYS A 95 -1.02 19.81 3.46
CA LYS A 95 -1.93 18.77 2.95
C LYS A 95 -1.25 17.41 2.95
N PHE A 96 0.01 17.33 2.54
CA PHE A 96 0.79 16.11 2.57
C PHE A 96 0.82 15.49 3.97
N ARG A 97 0.99 16.31 5.03
CA ARG A 97 0.97 15.80 6.41
C ARG A 97 -0.36 15.17 6.79
N ARG A 98 -1.47 15.76 6.35
CA ARG A 98 -2.83 15.26 6.63
C ARG A 98 -3.16 13.96 5.89
N CYS A 99 -2.33 13.55 4.92
CA CYS A 99 -2.41 12.24 4.30
C CYS A 99 -1.93 11.08 5.19
N TYR A 100 -1.23 11.36 6.29
CA TYR A 100 -0.68 10.35 7.18
C TYR A 100 -1.50 10.23 8.46
N SER A 101 -1.75 9.01 8.93
CA SER A 101 -2.54 8.74 10.13
C SER A 101 -1.86 9.16 11.44
N GLU A 102 -0.58 9.52 11.39
CA GLU A 102 0.21 9.93 12.56
C GLU A 102 1.00 11.20 12.24
N THR A 103 1.29 11.96 13.29
CA THR A 103 2.10 13.18 13.20
C THR A 103 3.49 12.88 12.65
N ILE A 104 3.86 13.62 11.61
CA ILE A 104 5.21 13.61 11.02
C ILE A 104 6.09 14.60 11.79
N PHE A 105 7.17 14.12 12.41
CA PHE A 105 8.06 14.95 13.26
C PHE A 105 9.21 15.66 12.50
N PHE A 106 9.15 15.73 11.17
CA PHE A 106 10.12 16.47 10.36
C PHE A 106 9.77 17.96 10.28
N THR A 107 10.79 18.81 10.20
CA THR A 107 10.62 20.21 9.78
C THR A 107 10.09 20.27 8.35
N LYS A 108 9.53 21.41 7.95
CA LYS A 108 9.06 21.63 6.57
C LYS A 108 10.18 21.41 5.56
N GLU A 109 11.38 21.91 5.85
CA GLU A 109 12.55 21.83 4.98
C GLU A 109 13.05 20.38 4.82
N GLU A 110 13.05 19.60 5.89
CA GLU A 110 13.38 18.16 5.84
C GLU A 110 12.34 17.40 5.04
N LEU A 111 11.05 17.65 5.29
CA LEU A 111 9.97 16.94 4.62
C LEU A 111 9.95 17.23 3.12
N VAL A 112 10.21 18.48 2.71
CA VAL A 112 10.36 18.85 1.30
C VAL A 112 11.50 18.04 0.64
N LYS A 113 12.64 17.86 1.32
CA LYS A 113 13.75 17.06 0.78
C LYS A 113 13.39 15.59 0.63
N ILE A 114 12.72 15.01 1.62
CA ILE A 114 12.24 13.61 1.59
C ILE A 114 11.33 13.41 0.39
N ILE A 115 10.27 14.22 0.27
CA ILE A 115 9.30 14.14 -0.83
C ILE A 115 10.00 14.30 -2.19
N PHE A 116 10.89 15.29 -2.32
CA PHE A 116 11.60 15.58 -3.56
C PHE A 116 12.47 14.40 -4.02
N VAL A 117 13.28 13.85 -3.13
CA VAL A 117 14.21 12.76 -3.46
C VAL A 117 13.45 11.48 -3.74
N ASP A 118 12.48 11.14 -2.89
CA ASP A 118 11.73 9.89 -3.00
C ASP A 118 10.82 9.88 -4.24
N SER A 119 10.19 11.01 -4.58
CA SER A 119 9.39 11.13 -5.82
C SER A 119 10.26 10.93 -7.07
N GLY A 120 11.42 11.61 -7.12
CA GLY A 120 12.34 11.46 -8.25
C GLY A 120 12.93 10.05 -8.36
N PHE A 121 13.17 9.38 -7.23
CA PHE A 121 13.56 7.98 -7.20
C PHE A 121 12.49 7.08 -7.79
N ILE A 122 11.25 7.19 -7.31
CA ILE A 122 10.10 6.41 -7.79
C ILE A 122 9.95 6.56 -9.30
N PHE A 123 9.93 7.80 -9.81
CA PHE A 123 9.72 8.03 -11.24
C PHE A 123 10.84 7.44 -12.09
N GLU A 124 12.11 7.69 -11.76
CA GLU A 124 13.21 7.13 -12.56
C GLU A 124 13.27 5.61 -12.45
N PHE A 125 12.98 5.04 -11.27
CA PHE A 125 12.96 3.58 -11.08
C PHE A 125 11.90 2.94 -11.98
N LEU A 126 10.66 3.43 -11.94
CA LEU A 126 9.57 2.96 -12.80
C LEU A 126 9.86 3.20 -14.28
N TRP A 127 10.39 4.39 -14.62
CA TRP A 127 10.75 4.72 -16.00
C TRP A 127 11.78 3.74 -16.57
N ARG A 128 12.83 3.42 -15.82
CA ARG A 128 13.86 2.49 -16.27
C ARG A 128 13.36 1.06 -16.32
N HIS A 129 12.49 0.67 -15.37
CA HIS A 129 11.88 -0.66 -15.35
C HIS A 129 11.05 -0.94 -16.61
N TYR A 130 10.22 0.03 -17.04
CA TYR A 130 9.33 -0.15 -18.20
C TYR A 130 9.94 0.31 -19.53
N GLY A 131 10.93 1.22 -19.51
CA GLY A 131 11.49 1.88 -20.69
C GLY A 131 12.43 1.04 -21.57
N ARG A 132 12.51 -0.29 -21.37
CA ARG A 132 13.36 -1.25 -22.12
C ARG A 132 14.82 -0.83 -22.35
N ARG A 133 15.38 0.07 -21.53
CA ARG A 133 16.75 0.58 -21.66
C ARG A 133 17.57 0.18 -20.44
N TRP A 134 17.90 -1.12 -20.39
CA TRP A 134 18.85 -1.66 -19.42
C TRP A 134 20.23 -1.05 -19.69
N LEU A 135 20.62 -0.07 -18.90
CA LEU A 135 22.02 0.35 -18.83
C LEU A 135 22.71 -0.64 -17.88
N ARG A 136 23.80 -1.29 -18.32
CA ARG A 136 24.60 -2.21 -17.49
C ARG A 136 25.14 -1.58 -16.19
N GLU A 137 25.10 -0.26 -16.08
CA GLU A 137 25.55 0.53 -14.93
C GLU A 137 24.45 0.80 -13.88
N ASP A 138 23.22 0.36 -14.12
CA ASP A 138 22.10 0.54 -13.19
C ASP A 138 22.11 -0.52 -12.09
N VAL A 139 22.70 -0.23 -10.92
CA VAL A 139 22.82 -1.19 -9.80
C VAL A 139 21.47 -1.72 -9.31
N CYS A 140 20.43 -0.89 -9.26
CA CYS A 140 19.13 -1.28 -8.71
C CYS A 140 18.38 -2.23 -9.64
N LEU A 141 18.57 -2.13 -10.95
CA LEU A 141 17.95 -2.99 -11.96
C LEU A 141 18.86 -4.13 -12.42
N SER A 142 20.18 -3.98 -12.34
CA SER A 142 21.14 -5.04 -12.70
C SER A 142 21.22 -6.14 -11.66
N THR A 143 20.63 -5.94 -10.49
CA THR A 143 20.68 -6.85 -9.35
C THR A 143 19.26 -7.37 -9.05
N PRO A 144 18.86 -8.56 -9.55
CA PRO A 144 17.47 -9.02 -9.50
C PRO A 144 16.84 -9.01 -8.10
N TRP A 145 17.55 -9.52 -7.10
CA TRP A 145 17.04 -9.56 -5.72
C TRP A 145 16.79 -8.15 -5.14
N LEU A 146 17.62 -7.16 -5.49
CA LEU A 146 17.47 -5.78 -5.05
C LEU A 146 16.30 -5.10 -5.78
N HIS A 147 16.15 -5.37 -7.07
CA HIS A 147 15.01 -4.90 -7.86
C HIS A 147 13.68 -5.38 -7.27
N ASP A 148 13.59 -6.68 -6.97
CA ASP A 148 12.40 -7.28 -6.36
C ASP A 148 12.14 -6.72 -4.95
N SER A 149 13.20 -6.54 -4.15
CA SER A 149 13.09 -5.95 -2.81
C SER A 149 12.59 -4.50 -2.86
N ILE A 150 13.08 -3.68 -3.80
CA ILE A 150 12.59 -2.29 -3.99
C ILE A 150 11.11 -2.30 -4.35
N ARG A 151 10.68 -3.19 -5.26
CA ARG A 151 9.28 -3.29 -5.66
C ARG A 151 8.38 -3.70 -4.49
N GLN A 152 8.83 -4.63 -3.64
CA GLN A 152 8.08 -5.03 -2.46
C GLN A 152 7.97 -3.88 -1.46
N ASP A 153 9.08 -3.19 -1.16
CA ASP A 153 9.09 -2.03 -0.28
C ASP A 153 8.17 -0.92 -0.78
N MET A 154 8.10 -0.68 -2.10
CA MET A 154 7.19 0.28 -2.73
C MET A 154 5.71 -0.07 -2.54
N LEU A 155 5.35 -1.30 -2.19
CA LEU A 155 3.96 -1.76 -2.03
C LEU A 155 3.50 -1.83 -0.57
N LEU A 156 4.40 -1.58 0.39
CA LEU A 156 4.07 -1.58 1.82
C LEU A 156 3.22 -0.35 2.18
N LEU A 157 2.13 -0.55 2.94
CA LEU A 157 1.19 0.52 3.30
C LEU A 157 1.87 1.70 4.01
N VAL A 158 2.88 1.41 4.83
CA VAL A 158 3.62 2.39 5.64
C VAL A 158 4.79 3.05 4.90
N ASN A 159 5.07 2.67 3.64
CA ASN A 159 6.24 3.10 2.88
C ASN A 159 5.81 3.83 1.58
N GLN A 160 4.96 4.84 1.74
CA GLN A 160 4.24 5.49 0.64
C GLN A 160 4.45 7.00 0.60
N LEU A 161 4.23 7.57 -0.60
CA LEU A 161 3.92 8.98 -0.81
C LEU A 161 2.51 9.07 -1.42
N PRO A 162 1.71 10.11 -1.08
CA PRO A 162 0.39 10.29 -1.68
C PRO A 162 0.51 10.54 -3.20
N PHE A 163 -0.30 9.82 -3.97
CA PHE A 163 -0.34 9.95 -5.43
C PHE A 163 -0.71 11.36 -5.87
N LEU A 164 -1.58 12.07 -5.15
CA LEU A 164 -1.85 13.49 -5.41
C LEU A 164 -0.57 14.33 -5.61
N VAL A 165 0.46 14.09 -4.79
CA VAL A 165 1.75 14.79 -4.91
C VAL A 165 2.55 14.23 -6.08
N LEU A 166 2.60 12.92 -6.24
CA LEU A 166 3.33 12.27 -7.33
C LEU A 166 2.77 12.66 -8.71
N GLU A 167 1.45 12.60 -8.90
CA GLU A 167 0.75 12.96 -10.13
C GLU A 167 1.07 14.40 -10.56
N HIS A 168 0.96 15.35 -9.63
CA HIS A 168 1.27 16.74 -9.94
C HIS A 168 2.75 16.93 -10.28
N LEU A 169 3.68 16.34 -9.50
CA LEU A 169 5.12 16.39 -9.77
C LEU A 169 5.47 15.78 -11.14
N PHE A 170 4.79 14.70 -11.52
CA PHE A 170 4.97 14.04 -12.80
C PHE A 170 4.45 14.93 -13.95
N ASN A 171 3.25 15.50 -13.79
CA ASN A 171 2.64 16.39 -14.78
C ASN A 171 3.46 17.67 -15.02
N ILE A 172 3.95 18.33 -13.97
CA ILE A 172 4.84 19.50 -14.12
C ILE A 172 6.25 19.14 -14.62
N SER A 173 6.55 17.85 -14.78
CA SER A 173 7.80 17.35 -15.37
C SER A 173 7.66 17.01 -16.86
N ASN A 174 6.70 17.65 -17.56
CA ASN A 174 6.39 17.42 -18.97
C ASN A 174 5.93 15.99 -19.29
N MET A 175 5.46 15.26 -18.28
CA MET A 175 4.85 13.95 -18.46
C MET A 175 3.33 14.09 -18.36
N HIS A 176 2.59 13.08 -18.81
CA HIS A 176 1.13 13.06 -18.71
C HIS A 176 0.72 11.85 -17.88
N PHE A 177 0.00 12.11 -16.79
CA PHE A 177 -0.70 11.11 -16.01
C PHE A 177 -2.17 11.49 -15.99
N ASP A 178 -3.03 10.54 -16.36
CA ASP A 178 -4.47 10.73 -16.26
C ASP A 178 -4.86 10.87 -14.79
N ASN A 179 -5.93 11.60 -14.49
CA ASN A 179 -6.41 11.75 -13.12
C ASN A 179 -6.99 10.40 -12.67
N ILE A 180 -6.26 9.65 -11.84
CA ILE A 180 -6.70 8.36 -11.32
C ILE A 180 -7.11 8.55 -9.86
N SER A 181 -8.27 8.01 -9.48
CA SER A 181 -8.73 8.00 -8.08
C SER A 181 -7.99 6.93 -7.27
N ILE A 182 -6.68 7.08 -7.09
CA ILE A 182 -5.81 6.18 -6.34
C ILE A 182 -4.97 6.99 -5.36
N HIS A 183 -4.87 6.53 -4.12
CA HIS A 183 -4.19 7.29 -3.07
C HIS A 183 -2.68 7.04 -3.01
N HIS A 184 -2.22 5.80 -3.24
CA HIS A 184 -0.82 5.38 -3.18
C HIS A 184 -0.63 3.99 -3.80
N PHE A 185 0.59 3.43 -3.80
CA PHE A 185 0.86 2.16 -4.51
C PHE A 185 0.15 0.94 -3.92
N THR A 186 -0.03 0.86 -2.59
CA THR A 186 -0.83 -0.21 -1.98
C THR A 186 -2.31 -0.14 -2.39
N ASP A 187 -2.85 1.08 -2.57
CA ASP A 187 -4.21 1.27 -3.07
C ASP A 187 -4.32 0.89 -4.56
N LEU A 188 -3.34 1.28 -5.38
CA LEU A 188 -3.20 0.80 -6.75
C LEU A 188 -3.19 -0.74 -6.81
N LEU A 189 -2.41 -1.39 -5.94
CA LEU A 189 -2.34 -2.84 -5.87
C LEU A 189 -3.71 -3.44 -5.55
N ARG A 190 -4.43 -2.88 -4.58
CA ARG A 190 -5.79 -3.31 -4.23
C ARG A 190 -6.70 -3.26 -5.45
N THR A 191 -6.67 -2.18 -6.24
CA THR A 191 -7.53 -2.08 -7.43
C THR A 191 -7.34 -3.25 -8.40
N PHE A 192 -6.11 -3.74 -8.62
CA PHE A 192 -5.87 -4.86 -9.54
C PHE A 192 -6.59 -6.17 -9.16
N TYR A 193 -6.97 -6.34 -7.90
CA TYR A 193 -7.68 -7.51 -7.41
C TYR A 193 -9.20 -7.32 -7.36
N LEU A 194 -9.70 -6.09 -7.53
CA LEU A 194 -11.13 -5.80 -7.55
C LEU A 194 -11.77 -6.03 -8.94
N PRO A 195 -13.06 -6.41 -8.99
CA PRO A 195 -13.85 -6.43 -10.22
C PRO A 195 -13.82 -5.09 -10.94
N HIS A 196 -13.72 -5.15 -12.27
CA HIS A 196 -13.78 -3.97 -13.14
C HIS A 196 -14.95 -4.11 -14.13
N PRO A 197 -15.81 -3.07 -14.26
CA PRO A 197 -15.78 -1.78 -13.55
C PRO A 197 -16.25 -1.88 -12.09
N PRO A 198 -15.94 -0.91 -11.20
CA PRO A 198 -16.31 -0.93 -9.78
C PRO A 198 -17.80 -1.14 -9.50
N GLN A 199 -18.68 -0.79 -10.44
CA GLN A 199 -20.13 -1.02 -10.32
C GLN A 199 -20.52 -2.52 -10.32
N THR A 200 -19.56 -3.42 -10.60
CA THR A 200 -19.77 -4.87 -10.53
C THR A 200 -19.50 -5.44 -9.14
N LEU A 201 -19.07 -4.61 -8.19
CA LEU A 201 -18.86 -5.03 -6.81
C LEU A 201 -20.19 -5.50 -6.18
N PRO A 202 -20.19 -6.65 -5.49
CA PRO A 202 -21.39 -7.14 -4.84
C PRO A 202 -21.83 -6.19 -3.71
N SER A 203 -23.14 -6.02 -3.56
CA SER A 203 -23.73 -5.30 -2.44
C SER A 203 -23.40 -6.00 -1.13
N ARG A 204 -22.97 -5.24 -0.12
CA ARG A 204 -22.72 -5.79 1.21
C ARG A 204 -24.04 -6.02 1.96
N THR A 205 -24.05 -7.05 2.79
CA THR A 205 -25.12 -7.38 3.72
C THR A 205 -24.56 -7.32 5.14
N ASP A 206 -25.37 -6.90 6.11
CA ASP A 206 -24.97 -6.88 7.53
C ASP A 206 -24.97 -8.27 8.19
N ASP A 207 -25.17 -9.33 7.40
CA ASP A 207 -25.20 -10.72 7.87
C ASP A 207 -23.82 -11.17 8.36
N LEU A 208 -23.76 -11.58 9.62
CA LEU A 208 -22.55 -12.13 10.22
C LEU A 208 -22.29 -13.54 9.69
N VAL A 209 -21.20 -13.71 8.95
CA VAL A 209 -20.68 -15.04 8.59
C VAL A 209 -19.89 -15.58 9.79
N ILE A 210 -20.50 -16.49 10.54
CA ILE A 210 -19.92 -17.01 11.81
C ILE A 210 -18.91 -18.12 11.54
N HIS A 211 -19.17 -19.00 10.57
CA HIS A 211 -18.28 -20.11 10.22
C HIS A 211 -18.61 -20.64 8.81
N LEU A 212 -17.59 -20.83 7.98
CA LEU A 212 -17.69 -21.56 6.71
C LEU A 212 -16.96 -22.91 6.80
N PRO A 213 -17.46 -23.98 6.15
CA PRO A 213 -16.78 -25.28 6.19
C PRO A 213 -15.44 -25.27 5.45
N SER A 214 -14.50 -26.09 5.89
CA SER A 214 -13.20 -26.26 5.22
C SER A 214 -13.32 -26.97 3.87
N ALA A 215 -12.27 -26.92 3.05
CA ALA A 215 -12.25 -27.63 1.77
C ALA A 215 -12.50 -29.14 1.92
N THR A 216 -11.97 -29.75 2.99
CA THR A 216 -12.22 -31.14 3.35
C THR A 216 -13.68 -31.40 3.70
N GLU A 217 -14.27 -30.57 4.57
CA GLU A 217 -15.67 -30.73 4.99
C GLU A 217 -16.64 -30.57 3.79
N LEU A 218 -16.37 -29.60 2.90
CA LEU A 218 -17.13 -29.42 1.66
C LEU A 218 -17.02 -30.66 0.76
N SER A 219 -15.81 -31.21 0.60
CA SER A 219 -15.58 -32.42 -0.20
C SER A 219 -16.28 -33.64 0.40
N GLU A 220 -16.27 -33.80 1.72
CA GLU A 220 -16.93 -34.91 2.43
C GLU A 220 -18.45 -34.79 2.38
N ALA A 221 -18.98 -33.57 2.32
CA ALA A 221 -20.39 -33.30 2.02
C ALA A 221 -20.79 -33.53 0.54
N GLY A 222 -19.85 -33.98 -0.30
CA GLY A 222 -20.08 -34.28 -1.72
C GLY A 222 -20.00 -33.09 -2.65
N MET A 223 -19.54 -31.93 -2.17
CA MET A 223 -19.29 -30.76 -3.02
C MET A 223 -17.98 -30.93 -3.78
N LYS A 224 -17.92 -30.37 -4.99
CA LYS A 224 -16.71 -30.39 -5.82
C LYS A 224 -16.10 -29.00 -5.85
N ILE A 225 -14.81 -28.90 -5.59
CA ILE A 225 -14.05 -27.67 -5.77
C ILE A 225 -13.29 -27.75 -7.09
N LYS A 226 -13.42 -26.71 -7.92
CA LYS A 226 -12.77 -26.64 -9.23
C LYS A 226 -12.15 -25.27 -9.47
N VAL A 227 -11.08 -25.25 -10.26
CA VAL A 227 -10.53 -23.99 -10.76
C VAL A 227 -11.51 -23.29 -11.71
N ASN A 228 -11.61 -21.97 -11.59
CA ASN A 228 -12.28 -21.10 -12.55
C ASN A 228 -11.25 -20.50 -13.50
N SER A 229 -10.95 -21.19 -14.61
CA SER A 229 -9.96 -20.73 -15.60
C SER A 229 -10.44 -19.58 -16.49
N GLU A 230 -11.73 -19.29 -16.49
CA GLU A 230 -12.34 -18.26 -17.34
C GLU A 230 -12.29 -16.86 -16.69
N LYS A 231 -12.18 -16.79 -15.36
CA LYS A 231 -12.22 -15.54 -14.60
C LYS A 231 -10.83 -15.13 -14.14
N LYS A 232 -10.52 -13.85 -14.30
CA LYS A 232 -9.22 -13.25 -13.93
C LYS A 232 -9.26 -12.57 -12.57
N CYS A 233 -10.42 -12.08 -12.13
CA CYS A 233 -10.57 -11.45 -10.82
C CYS A 233 -10.67 -12.54 -9.75
N LEU A 234 -9.89 -12.43 -8.67
CA LEU A 234 -9.89 -13.41 -7.58
C LEU A 234 -11.22 -13.47 -6.83
N LEU A 235 -11.99 -12.38 -6.87
CA LEU A 235 -13.28 -12.27 -6.21
C LEU A 235 -14.42 -12.94 -7.01
N ASP A 236 -14.18 -13.37 -8.26
CA ASP A 236 -15.19 -14.00 -9.14
C ASP A 236 -15.41 -15.49 -8.83
N MET A 237 -15.87 -15.76 -7.61
CA MET A 237 -16.22 -17.11 -7.17
C MET A 237 -17.65 -17.46 -7.55
N THR A 238 -17.89 -18.71 -7.95
CA THR A 238 -19.24 -19.16 -8.30
C THR A 238 -19.59 -20.47 -7.63
N PHE A 239 -20.81 -20.57 -7.11
CA PHE A 239 -21.34 -21.81 -6.59
C PHE A 239 -22.58 -22.21 -7.37
N SER A 240 -22.55 -23.40 -7.98
CA SER A 240 -23.68 -23.90 -8.77
C SER A 240 -23.70 -25.42 -8.79
N ARG A 241 -24.87 -26.03 -8.57
CA ARG A 241 -25.09 -27.49 -8.65
C ARG A 241 -24.05 -28.31 -7.85
N GLY A 242 -23.73 -27.86 -6.63
CA GLY A 242 -22.75 -28.53 -5.76
C GLY A 242 -21.29 -28.37 -6.18
N VAL A 243 -20.98 -27.45 -7.11
CA VAL A 243 -19.62 -27.14 -7.55
C VAL A 243 -19.26 -25.72 -7.14
N LEU A 244 -18.26 -25.58 -6.27
CA LEU A 244 -17.61 -24.32 -5.95
C LEU A 244 -16.45 -24.10 -6.93
N ARG A 245 -16.51 -23.01 -7.70
CA ARG A 245 -15.43 -22.61 -8.60
C ARG A 245 -14.68 -21.41 -8.05
N ILE A 246 -13.37 -21.55 -7.91
CA ILE A 246 -12.48 -20.53 -7.36
C ILE A 246 -11.48 -20.11 -8.45
N PRO A 247 -11.32 -18.81 -8.74
CA PRO A 247 -10.27 -18.31 -9.62
C PRO A 247 -8.88 -18.78 -9.17
N GLN A 248 -7.98 -19.01 -10.12
CA GLN A 248 -6.62 -19.45 -9.81
C GLN A 248 -5.82 -18.31 -9.16
N LEU A 249 -5.26 -18.57 -7.97
CA LEU A 249 -4.28 -17.71 -7.33
C LEU A 249 -2.89 -18.33 -7.44
N LEU A 250 -1.96 -17.63 -8.09
CA LEU A 250 -0.55 -17.99 -8.05
C LEU A 250 0.05 -17.54 -6.71
N VAL A 251 0.52 -18.50 -5.91
CA VAL A 251 1.19 -18.24 -4.64
C VAL A 251 2.70 -18.19 -4.88
N GLU A 252 3.28 -17.01 -4.73
CA GLU A 252 4.72 -16.74 -4.79
C GLU A 252 5.19 -16.23 -3.43
N ASP A 253 6.51 -16.14 -3.22
CA ASP A 253 7.12 -15.70 -1.96
C ASP A 253 6.58 -14.36 -1.43
N ARG A 254 6.15 -13.47 -2.34
CA ARG A 254 5.61 -12.14 -1.99
C ARG A 254 4.10 -12.12 -1.74
N THR A 255 3.36 -13.15 -2.12
CA THR A 255 1.88 -13.13 -2.11
C THR A 255 1.35 -12.78 -0.72
N GLU A 256 1.91 -13.39 0.33
CA GLU A 256 1.49 -13.13 1.71
C GLU A 256 1.68 -11.67 2.13
N ILE A 257 2.83 -11.06 1.82
CA ILE A 257 3.14 -9.66 2.16
C ILE A 257 2.16 -8.71 1.46
N LEU A 258 1.87 -8.96 0.18
CA LEU A 258 0.95 -8.14 -0.61
C LEU A 258 -0.47 -8.18 -0.03
N PHE A 259 -1.00 -9.37 0.26
CA PHE A 259 -2.33 -9.51 0.85
C PHE A 259 -2.40 -8.90 2.25
N ARG A 260 -1.39 -9.07 3.10
CA ARG A 260 -1.39 -8.44 4.44
C ARG A 260 -1.43 -6.92 4.39
N ASN A 261 -0.72 -6.30 3.44
CA ASN A 261 -0.73 -4.85 3.29
C ASN A 261 -2.06 -4.33 2.70
N MET A 262 -2.68 -5.08 1.79
CA MET A 262 -4.03 -4.76 1.29
C MET A 262 -5.10 -4.91 2.38
N VAL A 263 -5.06 -5.99 3.18
CA VAL A 263 -5.98 -6.17 4.32
C VAL A 263 -5.80 -5.07 5.36
N ALA A 264 -4.55 -4.69 5.67
CA ALA A 264 -4.29 -3.56 6.56
C ALA A 264 -4.85 -2.25 6.01
N LEU A 265 -4.74 -2.00 4.70
CA LEU A 265 -5.33 -0.83 4.06
C LEU A 265 -6.85 -0.85 4.17
N GLU A 266 -7.50 -1.97 3.85
CA GLU A 266 -8.96 -2.07 3.90
C GLU A 266 -9.50 -1.89 5.32
N GLN A 267 -8.87 -2.50 6.33
CA GLN A 267 -9.28 -2.33 7.72
C GLN A 267 -9.07 -0.90 8.26
N CYS A 268 -8.18 -0.11 7.64
CA CYS A 268 -7.94 1.27 8.04
C CYS A 268 -8.75 2.31 7.24
N HIS A 269 -9.01 2.06 5.96
CA HIS A 269 -9.54 3.07 5.03
C HIS A 269 -10.83 2.65 4.32
N TYR A 270 -11.03 1.36 4.05
CA TYR A 270 -12.15 0.83 3.25
C TYR A 270 -13.01 -0.13 4.07
N TYR A 271 -13.39 0.26 5.29
CA TYR A 271 -14.18 -0.61 6.18
C TYR A 271 -15.44 -1.15 5.50
N ASP A 272 -16.16 -0.28 4.78
CA ASP A 272 -17.38 -0.62 4.03
C ASP A 272 -17.12 -1.22 2.64
N GLU A 273 -15.88 -1.40 2.21
CA GLU A 273 -15.50 -1.96 0.91
C GLU A 273 -14.36 -2.98 1.06
N SER A 274 -14.35 -3.76 2.14
CA SER A 274 -13.26 -4.66 2.55
C SER A 274 -13.22 -6.01 1.81
N TYR A 275 -13.38 -5.99 0.49
CA TYR A 275 -13.53 -7.20 -0.35
C TYR A 275 -12.29 -8.12 -0.37
N ILE A 276 -11.07 -7.57 -0.29
CA ILE A 276 -9.85 -8.38 -0.20
C ILE A 276 -9.77 -9.07 1.15
N THR A 277 -10.20 -8.38 2.22
CA THR A 277 -10.29 -8.92 3.58
C THR A 277 -11.31 -10.05 3.63
N ASP A 278 -12.48 -9.90 3.01
CA ASP A 278 -13.49 -10.95 2.90
C ASP A 278 -12.93 -12.19 2.17
N TYR A 279 -12.19 -11.98 1.07
CA TYR A 279 -11.52 -13.08 0.35
C TYR A 279 -10.50 -13.80 1.23
N VAL A 280 -9.65 -13.05 1.95
CA VAL A 280 -8.65 -13.64 2.86
C VAL A 280 -9.33 -14.42 3.98
N GLN A 281 -10.39 -13.88 4.58
CA GLN A 281 -11.16 -14.57 5.63
C GLN A 281 -11.81 -15.85 5.11
N MET A 282 -12.34 -15.83 3.89
CA MET A 282 -12.90 -17.02 3.27
C MET A 282 -11.82 -18.07 2.98
N MET A 283 -10.64 -17.66 2.50
CA MET A 283 -9.52 -18.58 2.30
C MET A 283 -9.02 -19.18 3.62
N ASP A 284 -9.05 -18.41 4.72
CA ASP A 284 -8.75 -18.88 6.08
C ASP A 284 -9.73 -19.99 6.51
N PHE A 285 -11.04 -19.82 6.27
CA PHE A 285 -12.02 -20.89 6.53
C PHE A 285 -11.79 -22.14 5.68
N LEU A 286 -11.46 -21.97 4.39
CA LEU A 286 -11.25 -23.10 3.48
C LEU A 286 -9.98 -23.89 3.80
N ILE A 287 -8.92 -23.24 4.32
CA ILE A 287 -7.58 -23.81 4.47
C ILE A 287 -7.20 -23.90 5.96
N ASN A 288 -7.70 -24.93 6.64
CA ASN A 288 -7.38 -25.19 8.03
C ASN A 288 -6.25 -26.21 8.21
N THR A 289 -6.10 -27.12 7.26
CA THR A 289 -5.16 -28.25 7.33
C THR A 289 -4.40 -28.44 6.01
N SER A 290 -3.32 -29.21 6.03
CA SER A 290 -2.60 -29.58 4.79
C SER A 290 -3.48 -30.36 3.81
N ARG A 291 -4.46 -31.13 4.31
CA ARG A 291 -5.42 -31.86 3.47
C ARG A 291 -6.32 -30.90 2.67
N ASP A 292 -6.67 -29.77 3.27
CA ASP A 292 -7.43 -28.72 2.57
C ASP A 292 -6.61 -28.11 1.42
N VAL A 293 -5.31 -27.90 1.67
CA VAL A 293 -4.37 -27.44 0.63
C VAL A 293 -4.30 -28.45 -0.52
N ASP A 294 -4.20 -29.75 -0.23
CA ASP A 294 -4.14 -30.81 -1.27
C ASP A 294 -5.40 -30.84 -2.16
N ILE A 295 -6.57 -30.46 -1.61
CA ILE A 295 -7.82 -30.37 -2.39
C ILE A 295 -7.82 -29.14 -3.32
N LEU A 296 -7.18 -28.06 -2.90
CA LEU A 296 -7.20 -26.76 -3.58
C LEU A 296 -6.04 -26.57 -4.58
N VAL A 297 -4.90 -27.22 -4.35
CA VAL A 297 -3.75 -27.22 -5.27
C VAL A 297 -4.04 -28.22 -6.38
N GLN A 298 -4.60 -27.73 -7.49
CA GLN A 298 -4.89 -28.51 -8.71
C GLN A 298 -4.13 -27.94 -9.91
#